data_AF-C5T8M0-F1
#
_entry.id   AF-C5T8M0-F1
#
_cell.length_a   1.000
_cell.length_b   1.000
_cell.length_c   1.000
_cell.angle_alpha   90.00
_cell.angle_beta   90.00
_cell.angle_gamma   90.00
#
_symmetry.space_group_name_H-M   'P 1'
#
loop_
_entity.id
_entity.type
_entity.pdbx_description
1 polymer ?
#
loop_
_entity_poly.entity_id
_entity_poly.type
_entity_poly.pdbx_seq_one_letter_code
_entity_poly.pdbx_strand_id
1 'polypeptide(L)'
;MHPARNAPEFNGRLELVLTGMSHGKPWTETRAAEAQPLRVCQYRRLEGSLALPVEAVVRTVTARVLDGAQVRAIHTLAIDGPR
;
A
#
# COMPACT_ATOMS: atom_id res chain seq x y z
N MET A 1 -24.95 10.66 -4.79
CA MET A 1 -24.75 9.22 -5.11
C MET A 1 -25.17 8.42 -3.89
N HIS A 2 -26.26 7.65 -3.98
CA HIS A 2 -26.62 6.70 -2.92
C HIS A 2 -25.73 5.46 -3.06
N PRO A 3 -25.20 4.89 -1.96
CA PRO A 3 -24.45 3.64 -2.02
C PRO A 3 -25.36 2.55 -2.59
N ALA A 4 -24.94 1.90 -3.67
CA ALA A 4 -25.68 0.80 -4.25
C ALA A 4 -25.77 -0.32 -3.21
N ARG A 5 -27.01 -0.71 -2.88
CA ARG A 5 -27.34 -1.69 -1.82
C ARG A 5 -26.70 -3.07 -2.04
N ASN A 6 -26.18 -3.33 -3.24
CA ASN A 6 -25.52 -4.54 -3.68
C ASN A 6 -24.18 -4.20 -4.38
N ALA A 7 -23.26 -3.52 -3.68
CA ALA A 7 -21.91 -3.37 -4.20
C ALA A 7 -21.24 -4.75 -4.29
N PRO A 8 -20.64 -5.13 -5.43
CA PRO A 8 -19.97 -6.42 -5.57
C PRO A 8 -18.86 -6.55 -4.53
N GLU A 9 -18.74 -7.75 -3.98
CA GLU A 9 -17.74 -8.06 -2.98
C GLU A 9 -16.33 -7.93 -3.59
N PHE A 10 -15.51 -7.06 -2.99
CA PHE A 10 -14.14 -6.86 -3.43
C PHE A 10 -13.20 -7.77 -2.64
N ASN A 11 -12.48 -8.65 -3.35
CA ASN A 11 -11.48 -9.56 -2.79
C ASN A 11 -10.11 -9.22 -3.42
N GLY A 12 -9.29 -8.43 -2.72
CA GLY A 12 -8.02 -7.94 -3.24
C GLY A 12 -6.82 -8.14 -2.33
N ARG A 13 -5.66 -7.67 -2.77
CA ARG A 13 -4.42 -7.63 -1.96
C ARG A 13 -3.83 -6.22 -1.93
N LEU A 14 -3.17 -5.89 -0.82
CA LEU A 14 -2.39 -4.66 -0.67
C LEU A 14 -0.95 -4.89 -1.12
N GLU A 15 -0.44 -3.99 -1.95
CA GLU A 15 0.96 -3.95 -2.32
C GLU A 15 1.55 -2.58 -1.96
N LEU A 16 2.75 -2.61 -1.39
CA LEU A 16 3.52 -1.43 -1.02
C LEU A 16 4.73 -1.29 -1.95
N VAL A 17 4.87 -0.11 -2.55
CA VAL A 17 6.08 0.29 -3.27
C VAL A 17 6.75 1.39 -2.48
N LEU A 18 7.99 1.13 -2.09
CA LEU A 18 8.85 2.06 -1.39
C LEU A 18 9.86 2.62 -2.38
N THR A 19 10.05 3.93 -2.39
CA THR A 19 11.11 4.59 -3.15
C THR A 19 11.88 5.55 -2.24
N GLY A 20 13.19 5.61 -2.44
CA GLY A 20 14.06 6.41 -1.59
C GLY A 20 15.53 6.30 -1.96
N MET A 21 16.38 6.51 -0.96
CA MET A 21 17.83 6.34 -1.07
C MET A 21 18.29 5.31 -0.04
N SER A 22 19.17 4.39 -0.45
CA SER A 22 19.88 3.45 0.42
C SER A 22 21.36 3.53 0.09
N HIS A 23 22.21 3.74 1.10
CA HIS A 23 23.66 3.97 0.91
C HIS A 23 24.00 5.05 -0.13
N GLY A 24 23.19 6.11 -0.21
CA GLY A 24 23.40 7.20 -1.18
C GLY A 24 23.02 6.87 -2.63
N LYS A 25 22.42 5.71 -2.90
CA LYS A 25 21.91 5.31 -4.22
C LYS A 25 20.38 5.27 -4.25
N PRO A 26 19.73 5.58 -5.38
CA PRO A 26 18.29 5.39 -5.56
C PRO A 26 17.91 3.94 -5.26
N TRP A 27 16.84 3.77 -4.48
CA TRP A 27 16.37 2.48 -4.01
C TRP A 27 14.86 2.38 -4.21
N THR A 28 14.42 1.24 -4.72
CA THR A 28 13.01 0.88 -4.88
C THR A 28 12.81 -0.55 -4.37
N GLU A 29 11.83 -0.75 -3.49
CA GLU A 29 11.43 -2.08 -3.00
C GLU A 29 9.93 -2.27 -3.14
N THR A 30 9.52 -3.42 -3.69
CA THR A 30 8.13 -3.83 -3.75
C THR A 30 7.90 -4.91 -2.70
N ARG A 31 7.04 -4.62 -1.72
CA ARG A 31 6.61 -5.58 -0.70
C ARG A 31 5.15 -5.94 -0.96
N ALA A 32 4.91 -7.21 -1.25
CA ALA A 32 3.58 -7.78 -1.07
C ALA A 32 3.33 -7.85 0.44
N ALA A 33 2.23 -7.28 0.94
CA ALA A 33 1.81 -7.55 2.31
C ALA A 33 1.64 -9.08 2.42
N GLU A 34 2.32 -9.74 3.35
CA GLU A 34 2.16 -11.19 3.58
C GLU A 34 0.67 -11.51 3.65
N ALA A 35 0.17 -12.14 2.58
CA ALA A 35 -1.21 -12.55 2.33
C ALA A 35 -2.26 -12.02 3.31
N GLN A 36 -2.43 -10.70 3.41
CA GLN A 36 -3.57 -10.13 4.13
C GLN A 36 -4.71 -10.00 3.12
N PRO A 37 -5.70 -10.92 3.12
CA PRO A 37 -6.84 -10.82 2.21
C PRO A 37 -7.66 -9.56 2.56
N LEU A 38 -7.79 -8.65 1.60
CA LEU A 38 -8.62 -7.46 1.74
C LEU A 38 -10.02 -7.74 1.19
N ARG A 39 -10.99 -7.99 2.08
CA ARG A 39 -12.41 -8.14 1.74
C ARG A 39 -13.17 -6.86 2.11
N VAL A 40 -13.61 -6.08 1.11
CA VAL A 40 -14.32 -4.81 1.35
C VAL A 40 -15.82 -5.01 1.11
N CYS A 41 -16.58 -5.16 2.19
CA CYS A 41 -18.05 -5.23 2.14
C CYS A 41 -18.70 -3.92 2.63
N GLN A 42 -18.09 -3.25 3.60
CA GLN A 42 -18.48 -1.95 4.16
C GLN A 42 -17.40 -1.58 5.19
N TYR A 43 -16.79 -0.40 4.99
CA TYR A 43 -15.61 0.16 5.68
C TYR A 43 -14.73 -0.83 6.48
N ARG A 44 -13.62 -1.28 5.88
CA ARG A 44 -12.59 -2.07 6.56
C ARG A 44 -11.30 -1.27 6.68
N ARG A 45 -10.73 -1.24 7.89
CA ARG A 45 -9.38 -0.74 8.15
C ARG A 45 -8.42 -1.93 8.15
N LEU A 46 -7.29 -1.77 7.46
CA LEU A 46 -6.15 -2.69 7.50
C LEU A 46 -5.07 -2.08 8.40
N GLU A 47 -4.40 -2.92 9.19
CA GLU A 47 -3.29 -2.53 10.06
C GLU A 47 -2.10 -3.47 9.83
N GLY A 48 -0.88 -2.95 9.90
CA GLY A 48 0.32 -3.73 9.71
C GLY A 48 1.60 -2.94 9.97
N SER A 49 2.69 -3.68 10.21
CA SER A 49 4.04 -3.14 10.37
C SER A 49 4.96 -3.73 9.31
N LEU A 50 5.83 -2.91 8.72
CA LEU A 50 6.81 -3.34 7.73
C LEU A 50 8.22 -3.06 8.26
N ALA A 51 9.05 -4.09 8.35
CA ALA A 51 10.47 -3.93 8.65
C ALA A 51 11.18 -3.31 7.45
N LEU A 52 11.80 -2.16 7.68
CA LEU A 52 12.63 -1.44 6.70
C LEU A 52 14.10 -1.80 6.90
N PRO A 53 14.91 -1.83 5.82
CA PRO A 53 16.37 -1.89 5.96
C PRO A 53 16.90 -0.73 6.82
N VAL A 54 17.95 -0.98 7.60
CA VAL A 54 18.45 -0.03 8.62
C VAL A 54 18.89 1.31 8.05
N GLU A 55 19.36 1.34 6.81
CA GLU A 55 19.80 2.54 6.10
C GLU A 55 18.77 3.11 5.12
N ALA A 56 17.54 2.57 5.08
CA ALA A 56 16.53 3.04 4.15
C ALA A 56 15.89 4.35 4.63
N VAL A 57 16.01 5.40 3.82
CA VAL A 57 15.26 6.66 4.03
C VAL A 57 14.06 6.68 3.08
N VAL A 58 12.88 6.38 3.62
CA VAL A 58 11.61 6.43 2.88
C VAL A 58 11.19 7.89 2.68
N ARG A 59 10.97 8.28 1.43
CA ARG A 59 10.52 9.64 1.07
C ARG A 59 9.07 9.68 0.58
N THR A 60 8.65 8.59 -0.06
CA THR A 60 7.31 8.46 -0.60
C THR A 60 6.81 7.05 -0.35
N VAL A 61 5.54 6.94 0.04
CA VAL A 61 4.83 5.67 0.15
C VAL A 61 3.69 5.68 -0.86
N THR A 62 3.66 4.68 -1.73
CA THR A 62 2.52 4.44 -2.62
C THR A 62 1.85 3.13 -2.24
N ALA A 63 0.59 3.22 -1.80
CA ALA A 63 -0.26 2.08 -1.53
C ALA A 63 -1.12 1.78 -2.76
N ARG A 64 -1.14 0.51 -3.19
CA ARG A 64 -1.97 0.04 -4.31
C ARG A 64 -2.91 -1.06 -3.85
N VAL A 65 -4.19 -0.92 -4.21
CA VAL A 65 -5.21 -1.95 -4.01
C VAL A 65 -5.39 -2.71 -5.32
N LEU A 66 -5.16 -4.01 -5.30
CA LEU A 66 -5.16 -4.87 -6.49
C LEU A 66 -6.34 -5.85 -6.50
N ASP A 67 -6.95 -6.05 -7.67
CA ASP A 67 -7.88 -7.15 -8.01
C ASP A 67 -7.23 -8.02 -9.10
N GLY A 68 -6.74 -9.20 -8.74
CA GLY A 68 -5.88 -9.99 -9.64
C GLY A 68 -4.62 -9.21 -10.05
N ALA A 69 -4.54 -8.81 -11.32
CA ALA A 69 -3.48 -7.96 -11.87
C ALA A 69 -3.91 -6.48 -12.06
N GLN A 70 -5.19 -6.15 -11.83
CA GLN A 70 -5.72 -4.81 -12.04
C GLN A 70 -5.53 -3.95 -10.78
N VAL A 71 -5.02 -2.73 -10.94
CA VAL A 71 -5.02 -1.73 -9.86
C VAL A 71 -6.38 -1.06 -9.78
N ARG A 72 -7.01 -1.11 -8.60
CA ARG A 72 -8.34 -0.57 -8.33
C ARG A 72 -8.31 0.76 -7.59
N ALA A 73 -7.27 0.98 -6.78
CA ALA A 73 -7.03 2.25 -6.11
C ALA A 73 -5.53 2.46 -5.89
N ILE A 74 -5.11 3.71 -5.91
CA ILE A 74 -3.75 4.14 -5.61
C ILE A 74 -3.85 5.31 -4.64
N HIS A 75 -3.01 5.31 -3.61
CA HIS A 75 -2.80 6.46 -2.76
C HIS A 75 -1.30 6.69 -2.58
N THR A 76 -0.88 7.95 -2.67
CA THR A 76 0.53 8.35 -2.54
C THR A 76 0.64 9.38 -1.44
N LEU A 77 1.54 9.10 -0.50
CA LEU A 77 1.87 9.98 0.61
C LEU A 77 3.36 10.33 0.54
N ALA A 78 3.68 11.62 0.55
CA ALA A 78 5.04 12.07 0.80
C ALA A 78 5.31 12.02 2.31
N ILE A 79 6.48 11.51 2.68
CA ILE A 79 6.97 11.48 4.04
C ILE A 79 8.00 12.60 4.15
N ASP A 80 7.61 13.70 4.78
CA ASP A 80 8.57 14.71 5.22
C ASP A 80 9.45 14.07 6.32
N GLY A 81 10.76 14.34 6.26
CA GLY A 81 11.77 13.72 7.12
C GLY A 81 11.46 13.87 8.63
N PRO A 82 12.08 13.04 9.48
CA PRO A 82 11.73 12.96 10.90
C PRO A 82 11.82 14.35 11.58
N ARG A 83 10.79 14.71 12.35
CA ARG A 83 10.86 15.76 13.37
C ARG A 83 11.58 15.25 14.60
#